data_AF-A0A9E5HET5-F1
#
_entry.id   AF-A0A9E5HET5-F1
#
_cell.length_a   1.000
_cell.length_b   1.000
_cell.length_c   1.000
_cell.angle_alpha   90.00
_cell.angle_beta   90.00
_cell.angle_gamma   90.00
#
_symmetry.space_group_name_H-M   'P 1'
#
loop_
_entity.id
_entity.type
_entity.pdbx_description
1 polymer ?
#
loop_
_entity_poly.entity_id
_entity_poly.type
_entity_poly.pdbx_seq_one_letter_code
_entity_poly.pdbx_strand_id
1 'polypeptide(L)'
;YAEVMVCDTREEMAATSDAYAPEHLTVQAQDLDWWLDRLSCYGSLFLGEETTVAFGDKASGTNHVLPTSGAASYTGGLSVHKYMKIVTWQRATREGSKPVAEATARISRLEGMEGHARTADIRLRKYFPNENFDLTAAEDI
;
A
#
# COMPACT_ATOMS: atom_id res chain seq x y z
N TYR A 1 25.71 -14.25 -5.59
CA TYR A 1 26.62 -14.98 -4.68
C TYR A 1 25.87 -16.14 -4.07
N ALA A 2 26.56 -17.17 -3.59
CA ALA A 2 25.95 -18.27 -2.85
C ALA A 2 26.30 -18.12 -1.37
N GLU A 3 25.31 -18.26 -0.50
CA GLU A 3 25.43 -18.11 0.95
C GLU A 3 24.70 -19.25 1.64
N VAL A 4 25.19 -19.64 2.82
CA VAL A 4 24.51 -20.59 3.71
C VAL A 4 24.33 -19.88 5.05
N MET A 5 23.08 -19.75 5.48
CA MET A 5 22.71 -19.16 6.76
C MET A 5 22.17 -20.28 7.66
N VAL A 6 22.73 -20.40 8.86
CA VAL A 6 22.28 -21.37 9.86
C VAL A 6 21.53 -20.60 10.93
N CYS A 7 20.33 -21.06 11.26
CA CYS A 7 19.46 -20.48 12.28
C CYS A 7 19.15 -21.54 13.34
N ASP A 8 18.96 -21.12 14.58
CA ASP A 8 18.72 -22.01 15.72
C ASP A 8 17.27 -22.55 15.73
N THR A 9 16.34 -21.78 15.16
CA THR A 9 14.90 -22.11 15.13
C THR A 9 14.29 -21.83 13.77
N ARG A 10 13.14 -22.47 13.48
CA ARG A 10 12.37 -22.17 12.27
C ARG A 10 11.84 -20.74 12.26
N GLU A 11 11.54 -20.18 13.44
CA GLU A 11 11.10 -18.80 13.62
C GLU A 11 12.18 -17.81 13.18
N GLU A 12 13.43 -18.05 13.57
CA GLU A 12 14.59 -17.26 13.14
C GLU A 12 14.86 -17.45 11.64
N MET A 13 14.71 -18.65 11.11
CA MET A 13 14.85 -18.93 9.68
C MET A 13 13.84 -18.16 8.84
N ALA A 14 12.56 -18.17 9.24
CA ALA A 14 11.50 -17.41 8.58
C ALA A 14 11.77 -15.89 8.67
N ALA A 15 12.19 -15.39 9.83
CA ALA A 15 12.55 -13.98 9.99
C ALA A 15 13.76 -13.57 9.14
N THR A 16 14.76 -14.45 9.02
CA THR A 16 15.94 -14.25 8.18
C THR A 16 15.56 -14.21 6.71
N SER A 17 14.70 -15.13 6.26
CA SER A 17 14.16 -15.14 4.90
C SER A 17 13.37 -13.86 4.59
N ASP A 18 12.47 -13.45 5.51
CA ASP A 18 11.68 -12.23 5.35
C ASP A 18 12.57 -10.97 5.28
N ALA A 19 13.64 -10.90 6.09
CA ALA A 19 14.61 -9.81 6.04
C ALA A 19 15.42 -9.81 4.73
N TYR A 20 15.69 -10.98 4.17
CA TYR A 20 16.39 -11.12 2.90
C TYR A 20 15.51 -10.74 1.69
N ALA A 21 14.19 -10.86 1.81
CA ALA A 21 13.20 -10.50 0.79
C ALA A 21 13.50 -11.15 -0.59
N PRO A 22 13.57 -12.49 -0.66
CA PRO A 22 13.96 -13.21 -1.88
C PRO A 22 12.96 -13.04 -3.02
N GLU A 23 13.47 -13.08 -4.26
CA GLU A 23 12.64 -13.16 -5.47
C GLU A 23 11.85 -14.49 -5.49
N HIS A 24 12.55 -15.61 -5.36
CA HIS A 24 12.00 -16.95 -5.32
C HIS A 24 12.33 -17.59 -3.97
N LEU A 25 11.32 -18.03 -3.22
CA LEU A 25 11.48 -18.73 -1.95
C LEU A 25 10.97 -20.16 -2.05
N THR A 26 11.86 -21.14 -1.87
CA THR A 26 11.50 -22.55 -1.84
C THR A 26 11.62 -23.08 -0.41
N VAL A 27 10.55 -23.73 0.08
CA VAL A 27 10.51 -24.36 1.39
C VAL A 27 10.46 -25.87 1.22
N GLN A 28 11.53 -26.53 1.66
CA GLN A 28 11.64 -27.99 1.74
C GLN A 28 11.67 -28.42 3.21
N ALA A 29 10.49 -28.48 3.82
CA ALA A 29 10.32 -28.78 5.24
C ALA A 29 8.99 -29.48 5.50
N GLN A 30 8.83 -30.04 6.70
CA GLN A 30 7.52 -30.48 7.21
C GLN A 30 6.69 -29.26 7.65
N ASP A 31 5.39 -29.48 7.93
CA ASP A 31 4.47 -28.46 8.45
C ASP A 31 4.36 -27.24 7.51
N LEU A 32 4.05 -27.50 6.23
CA LEU A 32 4.03 -26.46 5.18
C LEU A 32 3.02 -25.35 5.48
N ASP A 33 1.92 -25.65 6.16
CA ASP A 33 0.92 -24.66 6.58
C ASP A 33 1.53 -23.63 7.53
N TRP A 34 2.40 -24.05 8.47
CA TRP A 34 3.11 -23.12 9.33
C TRP A 34 4.00 -22.16 8.56
N TRP A 35 4.71 -22.64 7.53
CA TRP A 35 5.55 -21.78 6.69
C TRP A 35 4.73 -20.80 5.86
N LEU A 36 3.61 -21.26 5.29
CA LEU A 36 2.69 -20.42 4.54
C LEU A 36 2.13 -19.29 5.41
N ASP A 37 1.72 -19.59 6.64
CA ASP A 37 1.16 -18.62 7.58
C ASP A 37 2.22 -17.68 8.17
N ARG A 38 3.49 -18.11 8.24
CA ARG A 38 4.57 -17.36 8.91
C ARG A 38 5.37 -16.46 7.98
N LEU A 39 5.64 -16.88 6.75
CA LEU A 39 6.46 -16.14 5.78
C LEU A 39 5.66 -14.99 5.19
N SER A 40 6.26 -13.81 5.11
CA SER A 40 5.55 -12.58 4.74
C SER A 40 6.23 -11.75 3.65
N CYS A 41 7.51 -12.02 3.35
CA CYS A 41 8.26 -11.25 2.37
C CYS A 41 9.00 -12.15 1.36
N TYR A 42 8.41 -12.29 0.18
CA TYR A 42 8.95 -13.04 -0.96
C TYR A 42 8.30 -12.57 -2.28
N GLY A 43 8.96 -12.78 -3.41
CA GLY A 43 8.34 -12.57 -4.73
C GLY A 43 7.34 -13.68 -5.08
N SER A 44 7.76 -14.93 -4.96
CA SER A 44 6.92 -16.12 -5.10
C SER A 44 7.38 -17.23 -4.15
N LEU A 45 6.42 -17.89 -3.50
CA LEU A 45 6.64 -18.97 -2.53
C LEU A 45 6.32 -20.33 -3.16
N PHE A 46 7.23 -21.29 -2.99
CA PHE A 46 7.14 -22.65 -3.50
C PHE A 46 7.24 -23.61 -2.32
N LEU A 47 6.15 -24.31 -1.99
CA LEU A 47 6.02 -25.15 -0.80
C LEU A 47 6.08 -26.63 -1.15
N GLY A 48 6.94 -27.38 -0.47
CA GLY A 48 7.04 -28.83 -0.59
C GLY A 48 7.92 -29.29 -1.75
N GLU A 49 8.24 -30.59 -1.75
CA GLU A 49 9.10 -31.23 -2.74
C GLU A 49 8.45 -31.23 -4.14
N GLU A 50 7.12 -31.23 -4.17
CA GLU A 50 6.30 -31.28 -5.37
C GLU A 50 6.20 -29.94 -6.11
N THR A 51 6.72 -28.84 -5.53
CA THR A 51 6.55 -27.49 -6.06
C THR A 51 7.90 -26.86 -6.38
N THR A 52 8.38 -27.06 -7.60
CA THR A 52 9.68 -26.49 -8.04
C THR A 52 9.53 -25.08 -8.62
N VAL A 53 10.59 -24.28 -8.55
CA VAL A 53 10.66 -22.95 -9.21
C VAL A 53 10.33 -23.04 -10.70
N ALA A 54 10.79 -24.11 -11.36
CA ALA A 54 10.53 -24.34 -12.79
C ALA A 54 9.03 -24.42 -13.12
N PHE A 55 8.17 -24.86 -12.18
CA PHE A 55 6.73 -24.88 -12.39
C PHE A 55 6.15 -23.46 -12.37
N GLY A 56 6.65 -22.59 -11.49
CA GLY A 56 6.37 -21.14 -11.48
C GLY A 56 6.74 -20.45 -12.78
N ASP A 57 7.93 -20.77 -13.28
CA ASP A 57 8.48 -20.15 -14.49
C ASP A 57 7.76 -20.53 -15.79
N LYS A 58 6.94 -21.59 -15.77
CA LYS A 58 6.45 -22.23 -17.00
C LYS A 58 4.95 -22.49 -17.04
N ALA A 59 4.39 -23.12 -16.01
CA ALA A 59 3.11 -23.84 -16.18
C ALA A 59 2.12 -23.73 -15.02
N SER A 60 2.55 -23.35 -13.82
CA SER A 60 1.66 -23.28 -12.64
C SER A 60 0.63 -22.14 -12.74
N GLY A 61 0.89 -21.12 -13.55
CA GLY A 61 -0.01 -19.98 -13.79
C GLY A 61 0.33 -18.71 -13.00
N THR A 62 1.25 -18.78 -12.03
CA THR A 62 1.83 -17.58 -11.41
C THR A 62 2.71 -16.82 -12.42
N ASN A 63 2.92 -15.52 -12.19
CA ASN A 63 3.76 -14.70 -13.07
C ASN A 63 5.21 -14.74 -12.58
N HIS A 64 6.15 -15.10 -13.46
CA HIS A 64 7.57 -15.20 -13.11
C HIS A 64 8.35 -13.87 -13.22
N VAL A 65 7.69 -12.77 -13.57
CA VAL A 65 8.31 -11.43 -13.48
C VAL A 65 8.16 -10.95 -12.05
N LEU A 66 9.20 -11.17 -11.25
CA LEU A 66 9.21 -10.97 -9.81
C LEU A 66 10.18 -9.85 -9.38
N PRO A 67 9.97 -9.27 -8.19
CA PRO A 67 10.91 -8.31 -7.62
C PRO A 67 12.22 -8.96 -7.19
N THR A 68 13.35 -8.36 -7.56
CA THR A 68 14.70 -8.84 -7.22
C THR A 68 15.42 -7.86 -6.29
N SER A 69 16.60 -8.24 -5.80
CA SER A 69 17.48 -7.36 -5.01
C SER A 69 16.81 -6.77 -3.75
N GLY A 70 16.01 -7.60 -3.05
CA GLY A 70 15.28 -7.20 -1.85
C GLY A 70 13.98 -6.42 -2.10
N ALA A 71 13.59 -6.20 -3.36
CA ALA A 71 12.39 -5.43 -3.68
C ALA A 71 11.07 -6.10 -3.27
N ALA A 72 11.08 -7.39 -2.92
CA ALA A 72 9.93 -8.08 -2.34
C ALA A 72 9.45 -7.42 -1.02
N SER A 73 10.30 -6.62 -0.38
CA SER A 73 9.96 -5.84 0.83
C SER A 73 8.95 -4.71 0.60
N TYR A 74 8.75 -4.25 -0.64
CA TYR A 74 7.84 -3.12 -0.93
C TYR A 74 7.02 -3.27 -2.21
N THR A 75 7.23 -4.31 -3.02
CA THR A 75 6.36 -4.62 -4.16
C THR A 75 6.21 -6.13 -4.32
N GLY A 76 5.07 -6.56 -4.88
CA GLY A 76 4.87 -7.95 -5.34
C GLY A 76 5.25 -8.16 -6.81
N GLY A 77 5.10 -9.40 -7.26
CA GLY A 77 5.26 -9.81 -8.65
C GLY A 77 4.31 -9.11 -9.62
N LEU A 78 4.61 -9.23 -10.91
CA LEU A 78 3.78 -8.69 -11.98
C LEU A 78 2.37 -9.32 -11.93
N SER A 79 1.35 -8.47 -11.94
CA SER A 79 -0.05 -8.90 -12.00
C SER A 79 -0.85 -7.93 -12.85
N VAL A 80 -2.12 -8.28 -13.12
CA VAL A 80 -3.05 -7.41 -13.84
C VAL A 80 -3.16 -6.01 -13.23
N HIS A 81 -2.95 -5.86 -11.92
CA HIS A 81 -2.95 -4.57 -11.24
C HIS A 81 -1.90 -3.58 -11.79
N LYS A 82 -0.78 -4.08 -12.34
CA LYS A 82 0.26 -3.24 -12.96
C LYS A 82 -0.15 -2.71 -14.35
N TYR A 83 -1.20 -3.26 -14.94
CA TYR A 83 -1.78 -2.83 -16.23
C TYR A 83 -3.08 -2.04 -16.06
N MET A 84 -3.51 -1.82 -14.81
CA MET A 84 -4.68 -1.01 -14.52
C MET A 84 -4.31 0.46 -14.34
N LYS A 85 -5.19 1.35 -14.79
CA LYS A 85 -5.16 2.77 -14.46
C LYS A 85 -6.26 3.07 -13.46
N ILE A 86 -5.91 3.48 -12.25
CA ILE A 86 -6.88 3.95 -11.25
C ILE A 86 -7.18 5.43 -11.53
N VAL A 87 -8.45 5.75 -11.75
CA VAL A 87 -8.92 7.13 -11.94
C VAL A 87 -9.92 7.45 -10.83
N THR A 88 -9.71 8.56 -10.13
CA THR A 88 -10.60 9.04 -9.08
C THR A 88 -11.47 10.19 -9.60
N TRP A 89 -12.72 10.25 -9.14
CA TRP A 89 -13.63 11.36 -9.40
C TRP A 89 -14.43 11.65 -8.14
N GLN A 90 -14.94 12.87 -8.01
CA GLN A 90 -15.78 13.27 -6.90
C GLN A 90 -16.93 14.14 -7.39
N ARG A 91 -18.09 14.01 -6.72
CA ARG A 91 -19.25 14.86 -6.89
C ARG A 91 -19.87 15.10 -5.53
N ALA A 92 -20.15 16.35 -5.22
CA ALA A 92 -20.86 16.74 -4.02
C ALA A 92 -22.20 17.38 -4.38
N THR A 93 -23.20 17.14 -3.54
CA THR A 93 -24.38 18.02 -3.48
C THR A 93 -23.97 19.33 -2.80
N ARG A 94 -24.84 20.34 -2.84
CA ARG A 94 -24.61 21.59 -2.11
C ARG A 94 -24.39 21.30 -0.62
N GLU A 95 -25.32 20.60 0.02
CA GLU A 95 -25.23 20.21 1.43
C GLU A 95 -23.97 19.39 1.74
N GLY A 96 -23.62 18.41 0.89
CA GLY A 96 -22.41 17.61 1.09
C GLY A 96 -21.12 18.41 0.97
N SER A 97 -21.11 19.48 0.16
CA SER A 97 -19.93 20.34 0.00
C SER A 97 -19.69 21.27 1.18
N LYS A 98 -20.71 21.56 2.00
CA LYS A 98 -20.63 22.51 3.11
C LYS A 98 -19.58 22.13 4.17
N PRO A 99 -19.64 20.95 4.83
CA PRO A 99 -18.64 20.57 5.82
C PRO A 99 -17.24 20.41 5.21
N VAL A 100 -17.15 19.98 3.95
CA VAL A 100 -15.88 19.84 3.22
C VAL A 100 -15.26 21.22 2.97
N ALA A 101 -16.05 22.21 2.56
CA ALA A 101 -15.58 23.57 2.32
C ALA A 101 -15.15 24.25 3.62
N GLU A 102 -15.88 24.07 4.73
CA GLU A 102 -15.46 24.58 6.04
C GLU A 102 -14.10 24.03 6.47
N ALA A 103 -13.92 22.70 6.39
CA ALA A 103 -12.64 22.07 6.68
C ALA A 103 -11.53 22.54 5.72
N THR A 104 -11.83 22.63 4.42
CA THR A 104 -10.89 23.07 3.39
C THR A 104 -10.40 24.48 3.68
N ALA A 105 -11.30 25.40 4.04
CA ALA A 105 -10.94 26.79 4.34
C ALA A 105 -9.98 26.89 5.54
N ARG A 106 -10.27 26.18 6.63
CA ARG A 106 -9.43 26.18 7.85
C ARG A 106 -8.06 25.52 7.62
N ILE A 107 -8.04 24.32 7.02
CA ILE A 107 -6.79 23.60 6.71
C ILE A 107 -5.93 24.43 5.76
N SER A 108 -6.53 24.98 4.70
CA SER A 108 -5.79 25.79 3.72
C SER A 108 -5.17 27.05 4.35
N ARG A 109 -5.80 27.64 5.37
CA ARG A 109 -5.22 28.78 6.09
C ARG A 109 -4.06 28.38 6.99
N LEU A 110 -4.19 27.25 7.70
CA LEU A 110 -3.09 26.69 8.51
C LEU A 110 -1.87 26.34 7.65
N GLU A 111 -2.09 25.90 6.41
CA GLU A 111 -1.02 25.57 5.45
C GLU A 111 -0.48 26.80 4.67
N GLY A 112 -1.02 28.00 4.89
CA GLY A 112 -0.63 29.21 4.14
C GLY A 112 -1.12 29.23 2.68
N MET A 113 -2.07 28.37 2.31
CA MET A 113 -2.61 28.19 0.96
C MET A 113 -3.89 29.02 0.73
N GLU A 114 -3.79 30.34 0.83
CA GLU A 114 -4.96 31.25 0.82
C GLU A 114 -5.86 31.11 -0.44
N GLY A 115 -5.31 30.78 -1.61
CA GLY A 115 -6.10 30.54 -2.82
C GLY A 115 -7.07 29.34 -2.69
N HIS A 116 -6.66 28.30 -1.97
CA HIS A 116 -7.51 27.14 -1.67
C HIS A 116 -8.59 27.51 -0.66
N ALA A 117 -8.24 28.30 0.37
CA ALA A 117 -9.19 28.78 1.35
C ALA A 117 -10.31 29.62 0.70
N ARG A 118 -9.94 30.60 -0.13
CA ARG A 118 -10.90 31.46 -0.83
C ARG A 118 -11.83 30.69 -1.76
N THR A 119 -11.33 29.62 -2.39
CA THR A 119 -12.14 28.73 -3.23
C THR A 119 -13.28 28.11 -2.42
N ALA A 120 -13.02 27.70 -1.18
CA ALA A 120 -14.03 27.20 -0.25
C ALA A 120 -14.96 28.31 0.25
N ASP A 121 -14.42 29.45 0.70
CA ASP A 121 -15.21 30.60 1.18
C ASP A 121 -16.24 31.06 0.15
N ILE A 122 -15.85 31.18 -1.13
CA ILE A 122 -16.74 31.63 -2.21
C ILE A 122 -17.91 30.66 -2.38
N ARG A 123 -17.70 29.35 -2.21
CA ARG A 123 -18.76 28.34 -2.32
C ARG A 123 -19.70 28.37 -1.13
N LEU A 124 -19.15 28.50 0.08
CA LEU A 124 -19.93 28.68 1.30
C LEU A 124 -20.82 29.92 1.19
N ARG A 125 -20.25 31.07 0.83
CA ARG A 125 -21.00 32.31 0.63
C ARG A 125 -22.04 32.21 -0.50
N LYS A 126 -21.70 31.54 -1.61
CA LYS A 126 -22.59 31.41 -2.77
C LYS A 126 -23.79 30.51 -2.51
N TYR A 127 -23.59 29.39 -1.81
CA TYR A 127 -24.64 28.38 -1.62
C TYR A 127 -25.37 28.49 -0.29
N PHE A 128 -24.76 29.13 0.72
CA PHE A 128 -25.30 29.31 2.06
C PHE A 128 -25.20 30.79 2.49
N PRO A 129 -25.81 31.73 1.74
CA PRO A 129 -25.62 33.17 1.96
C PRO A 129 -26.17 33.71 3.29
N ASN A 130 -27.06 32.95 3.92
CA ASN A 130 -27.70 33.32 5.20
C ASN A 130 -27.00 32.69 6.41
N GLU A 131 -25.86 32.03 6.20
CA GLU A 131 -25.11 31.35 7.24
C GLU A 131 -23.74 32.01 7.44
N ASN A 132 -23.32 32.09 8.70
CA ASN A 132 -22.00 32.58 9.08
C ASN A 132 -21.12 31.38 9.45
N PHE A 133 -19.94 31.32 8.85
CA PHE A 133 -19.00 30.22 9.05
C PHE A 133 -17.75 30.75 9.76
N ASP A 134 -17.32 30.05 10.81
CA ASP A 134 -15.98 30.26 11.36
C ASP A 134 -14.96 29.47 10.54
N LEU A 135 -14.23 30.22 9.71
CA LEU A 135 -13.25 29.71 8.78
C LEU A 135 -11.83 30.13 9.16
N THR A 136 -11.65 30.67 10.38
CA THR A 136 -10.33 31.02 10.89
C THR A 136 -9.49 29.77 11.10
N ALA A 137 -8.21 29.85 10.79
CA ALA A 137 -7.25 28.92 11.35
C ALA A 137 -7.20 29.25 12.84
N ALA A 138 -7.43 28.27 13.73
CA ALA A 138 -7.34 28.52 15.16
C ALA A 138 -5.95 29.08 15.47
N GLU A 139 -5.87 30.36 15.83
CA GLU A 139 -4.75 30.92 16.57
C GLU A 139 -4.97 30.47 18.02
N ASP A 140 -4.01 29.71 18.57
CA ASP A 140 -3.82 29.35 20.00
C ASP A 140 -3.64 27.84 20.22
N ILE A 141 -2.42 27.34 19.96
CA ILE A 141 -1.67 26.42 20.85
C ILE A 141 -0.22 26.89 20.88
#